data_AF-H3ZQ62-F1
#
_entry.id   AF-H3ZQ62-F1
#
_cell.length_a   1.000
_cell.length_b   1.000
_cell.length_c   1.000
_cell.angle_alpha   90.00
_cell.angle_beta   90.00
_cell.angle_gamma   90.00
#
_symmetry.space_group_name_H-M   'P 1'
#
loop_
_entity.id
_entity.type
_entity.pdbx_description
1 polymer ?
#
loop_
_entity_poly.entity_id
_entity_poly.type
_entity_poly.pdbx_seq_one_letter_code
_entity_poly.pdbx_strand_id
1 'polypeptide(L)' 'MRITLKRKAFLEEIPKVVEELVKEYGISLKHISIEEDEKGCYTIWATYESPTS' A
#
# COMPACT_ATOMS: atom_id res chain seq x y z
N MET A 1 15.63 4.52 4.55
CA MET A 1 15.47 3.05 4.48
C MET A 1 14.25 2.71 3.62
N ARG A 2 14.22 1.55 2.95
CA ARG A 2 13.00 1.09 2.25
C ARG A 2 12.15 0.27 3.21
N ILE A 3 10.91 0.70 3.42
CA ILE A 3 9.96 0.05 4.33
C ILE A 3 8.79 -0.43 3.49
N THR A 4 8.37 -1.67 3.71
CA THR A 4 7.19 -2.25 3.05
C THR A 4 6.10 -2.50 4.08
N LEU A 5 4.90 -2.04 3.78
CA LEU A 5 3.71 -2.19 4.60
C LEU A 5 2.76 -3.18 3.94
N LYS A 6 1.95 -3.86 4.75
CA LYS A 6 0.89 -4.75 4.30
C LYS A 6 -0.45 -4.25 4.82
N ARG A 7 -1.40 -4.01 3.93
CA ARG A 7 -2.81 -3.77 4.26
C ARG A 7 -3.70 -4.79 3.58
N LYS A 8 -4.79 -5.19 4.22
CA LYS A 8 -5.83 -6.03 3.61
C LYS A 8 -7.07 -5.18 3.38
N ALA A 9 -7.69 -5.33 2.22
CA ALA A 9 -8.88 -4.61 1.84
C ALA A 9 -9.77 -5.45 0.93
N PHE A 10 -11.07 -5.16 0.91
CA PHE A 10 -11.96 -5.64 -0.13
C PHE A 10 -11.74 -4.84 -1.43
N LEU A 11 -12.17 -5.39 -2.57
CA LEU A 11 -12.02 -4.76 -3.91
C LEU A 11 -12.48 -3.30 -3.92
N GLU A 12 -13.65 -3.04 -3.33
CA GLU A 12 -14.29 -1.74 -3.27
C GLU A 12 -13.52 -0.73 -2.40
N GLU A 13 -12.70 -1.23 -1.47
CA GLU A 13 -11.92 -0.40 -0.55
C GLU A 13 -10.50 -0.12 -1.05
N ILE A 14 -10.01 -0.87 -2.05
CA ILE A 14 -8.67 -0.67 -2.63
C ILE A 14 -8.41 0.79 -3.03
N PRO A 15 -9.31 1.49 -3.77
CA PRO A 15 -9.06 2.86 -4.20
C PRO A 15 -8.84 3.79 -3.02
N LYS A 16 -9.63 3.60 -1.95
CA LYS A 16 -9.54 4.40 -0.71
C LYS A 16 -8.21 4.13 0.01
N VAL A 17 -7.80 2.88 0.12
CA VAL A 17 -6.51 2.52 0.75
C VAL A 17 -5.33 3.08 -0.03
N VAL A 18 -5.37 3.01 -1.37
CA VAL A 18 -4.33 3.59 -2.22
C VAL A 18 -4.28 5.11 -2.07
N GLU A 19 -5.43 5.79 -2.03
CA GLU A 19 -5.48 7.24 -1.80
C GLU A 19 -4.86 7.62 -0.45
N GLU A 20 -5.14 6.88 0.62
CA GLU A 20 -4.52 7.11 1.93
C GLU A 20 -3.00 6.92 1.89
N LEU A 21 -2.51 5.86 1.23
CA LEU A 21 -1.06 5.61 1.08
C LEU A 21 -0.37 6.72 0.29
N VAL A 22 -1.01 7.23 -0.76
CA VAL A 22 -0.47 8.35 -1.55
C VAL A 22 -0.48 9.64 -0.74
N LYS A 23 -1.53 9.90 0.06
CA LYS A 23 -1.58 11.06 0.96
C LYS A 23 -0.54 10.98 2.08
N GLU A 24 -0.33 9.80 2.65
CA GLU A 24 0.58 9.57 3.77
C GLU A 24 2.05 9.61 3.36
N TYR A 25 2.40 8.93 2.26
CA TYR A 25 3.80 8.77 1.84
C TYR A 25 4.21 9.67 0.67
N GLY A 26 3.26 10.16 -0.14
CA GLY A 26 3.52 11.07 -1.25
C GLY A 26 4.70 10.63 -2.13
N ILE A 27 5.71 11.50 -2.26
CA ILE A 27 6.92 11.29 -3.08
C ILE A 27 7.80 10.15 -2.54
N SER A 28 7.67 9.83 -1.25
CA SER A 28 8.39 8.71 -0.64
C SER A 28 7.81 7.36 -1.03
N LEU A 29 6.55 7.29 -1.48
CA LEU A 29 5.96 6.06 -2.00
C LEU A 29 6.65 5.65 -3.30
N LYS A 30 7.22 4.44 -3.34
CA LYS A 30 7.98 3.94 -4.49
C LYS A 30 7.25 2.87 -5.27
N HIS A 31 6.50 2.03 -4.57
CA HIS A 31 5.85 0.90 -5.19
C HIS A 31 4.57 0.54 -4.44
N ILE A 32 3.52 0.22 -5.18
CA ILE A 32 2.33 -0.45 -4.65
C ILE A 32 2.12 -1.73 -5.47
N SER A 33 1.96 -2.85 -4.78
CA SER A 33 1.55 -4.12 -5.37
C SER A 33 0.22 -4.54 -4.74
N ILE A 34 -0.66 -5.15 -5.53
CA ILE A 34 -1.95 -5.64 -5.06
C ILE A 34 -2.04 -7.10 -5.48
N GLU A 35 -2.21 -7.97 -4.50
CA GLU A 35 -2.36 -9.42 -4.69
C GLU A 35 -3.75 -9.85 -4.24
N GLU A 36 -4.43 -10.67 -5.04
CA GLU A 36 -5.73 -11.24 -4.70
C GLU A 36 -5.53 -12.57 -3.97
N ASP A 37 -6.18 -12.74 -2.82
CA ASP A 37 -6.30 -14.00 -2.10
C ASP A 37 -7.52 -14.79 -2.62
N GLU A 38 -7.49 -16.12 -2.51
CA GLU A 38 -8.53 -17.06 -3.00
C GLU A 38 -9.97 -16.80 -2.47
N LYS A 39 -10.14 -15.88 -1.52
CA LYS A 39 -11.42 -15.49 -0.91
C LYS A 39 -11.97 -14.15 -1.43
N GLY A 40 -11.35 -13.53 -2.44
CA GLY A 40 -11.72 -12.20 -2.92
C GLY A 40 -11.29 -11.07 -1.99
N CYS A 41 -10.32 -11.34 -1.11
CA CYS A 41 -9.63 -10.32 -0.32
C CYS A 41 -8.38 -9.89 -1.06
N TYR A 42 -8.02 -8.60 -0.97
CA TYR A 42 -6.84 -8.07 -1.62
C TYR A 42 -5.81 -7.66 -0.58
N THR A 43 -4.59 -8.15 -0.76
CA THR A 43 -3.43 -7.74 0.00
C THR A 43 -2.71 -6.63 -0.79
N ILE A 44 -2.63 -5.46 -0.19
CA ILE A 44 -1.97 -4.28 -0.73
C ILE A 44 -0.61 -4.13 -0.03
N TRP A 45 0.45 -4.21 -0.81
CA TRP A 45 1.81 -3.97 -0.38
C TRP A 45 2.25 -2.57 -0.82
N ALA A 46 2.75 -1.78 0.11
CA ALA A 46 3.22 -0.43 -0.17
C ALA A 46 4.66 -0.28 0.29
N THR A 47 5.58 -0.01 -0.64
CA THR A 47 6.98 0.28 -0.35
C THR A 47 7.23 1.77 -0.42
N TYR A 48 7.78 2.34 0.64
CA TYR A 48 8.16 3.74 0.71
C TYR A 48 9.58 3.92 1.26
N GLU A 49 10.20 5.04 0.92
CA GLU A 49 11.51 5.44 1.43
C GLU A 49 11.35 6.37 2.63
N SER A 50 11.75 5.91 3.80
CA SER A 50 11.89 6.79 4.96
C SER A 50 13.24 7.51 4.92
N PRO A 51 13.30 8.83 5.15
CA PRO A 51 14.56 9.48 5.47
C PRO A 51 15.02 8.89 6.82
N THR A 52 16.19 8.27 6.83
CA THR A 52 16.83 7.84 8.07
C THR A 52 17.14 9.11 8.85
N SER A 53 16.46 9.32 9.98
CA SER A 53 16.75 10.44 10.88
C SER A 53 17.99 10.16 11.72
#